data_AF-A0A072PIB6-F1
#
_entry.id   AF-A0A072PIB6-F1
#
_cell.length_a   1.000
_cell.length_b   1.000
_cell.length_c   1.000
_cell.angle_alpha   90.00
_cell.angle_beta   90.00
_cell.angle_gamma   90.00
#
_symmetry.space_group_name_H-M   'P 1'
#
loop_
_entity.id
_entity.type
_entity.pdbx_description
1 polymer ?
#
loop_
_entity_poly.entity_id
_entity_poly.type
_entity_poly.pdbx_seq_one_letter_code
_entity_poly.pdbx_strand_id
1 'polypeptide(L)'
;MAPPVHSLHYPSAKPLLEDEHAHMEYFQVVCAGEFSLFFEIPAWETIILQGTLIEPALHHAALAIGALTSSRYHPEIWQTASAIVFSIRHYGLAIQDLHRRLNGSSSSLELAIVTSILFSYIEFLLGFDSRVKMHIQAGCAILGELSIRRYQRLVVSTQAGSSCLVGSLSTRYDLLASAMFQLTAQVNCYVASQLNGKN
;
A
#
# COMPACT_ATOMS: atom_id res chain seq x y z
N MET A 1 -0.57 29.09 14.76
CA MET A 1 -0.12 28.50 16.03
C MET A 1 -0.26 27.00 15.88
N ALA A 2 0.83 26.28 15.60
CA ALA A 2 0.80 24.84 15.35
C ALA A 2 0.60 24.07 16.68
N PRO A 3 -0.15 22.96 16.72
CA PRO A 3 -0.38 22.23 17.96
C PRO A 3 0.86 21.41 18.33
N PRO A 4 1.07 21.13 19.64
CA PRO A 4 2.28 20.49 20.14
C PRO A 4 2.26 18.98 19.84
N VAL A 5 3.37 18.48 19.30
CA VAL A 5 3.57 17.11 18.84
C VAL A 5 4.11 16.25 19.99
N HIS A 6 3.27 15.88 20.96
CA HIS A 6 3.63 14.80 21.88
C HIS A 6 2.41 13.95 22.23
N SER A 7 2.61 12.64 22.08
CA SER A 7 1.81 11.53 22.61
C SER A 7 0.81 10.88 21.65
N LEU A 8 1.30 10.43 20.49
CA LEU A 8 0.84 9.16 19.97
C LEU A 8 1.84 8.11 20.45
N HIS A 9 1.40 7.29 21.41
CA HIS A 9 2.17 6.16 21.93
C HIS A 9 2.22 5.08 20.83
N TYR A 10 3.08 5.30 19.84
CA TYR A 10 3.40 4.29 18.84
C TYR A 10 4.28 3.23 19.52
N PRO A 11 4.05 1.92 19.28
CA PRO A 11 5.05 0.93 19.62
C PRO A 11 6.37 1.38 18.97
N SER A 12 7.46 1.40 19.75
CA SER A 12 8.76 1.88 19.25
C SER A 12 9.04 1.17 17.93
N ALA A 13 9.02 1.92 16.83
CA ALA A 13 9.43 1.41 15.53
C ALA A 13 10.78 0.74 15.74
N LYS A 14 10.94 -0.47 15.21
CA LYS A 14 12.25 -1.14 15.24
C LYS A 14 13.26 -0.13 14.66
N PRO A 15 14.37 0.17 15.35
CA PRO A 15 15.35 1.12 14.82
C PRO A 15 15.74 0.67 13.43
N LEU A 16 15.64 1.57 12.46
CA LEU A 16 16.09 1.31 11.09
C LEU A 16 17.58 0.99 11.13
N LEU A 17 17.98 0.00 10.34
CA LEU A 17 19.40 -0.23 10.09
C LEU A 17 19.95 0.93 9.23
N GLU A 18 21.26 1.13 9.29
CA GLU A 18 21.93 2.25 8.59
C GLU A 18 21.66 2.22 7.07
N ASP A 19 21.55 1.02 6.49
CA ASP A 19 21.21 0.79 5.08
C ASP A 19 19.71 0.95 4.76
N GLU A 20 18.82 0.95 5.75
CA GLU A 20 17.38 1.12 5.57
C GLU A 20 16.95 2.60 5.59
N HIS A 21 17.69 3.45 6.32
CA HIS A 21 17.34 4.85 6.57
C HIS A 21 17.11 5.66 5.28
N ALA A 22 18.06 5.64 4.35
CA ALA A 22 17.96 6.42 3.11
C ALA A 22 16.78 5.97 2.24
N HIS A 23 16.48 4.66 2.20
CA HIS A 23 15.38 4.11 1.42
C HIS A 23 14.02 4.43 2.05
N MET A 24 13.91 4.37 3.38
CA MET A 24 12.69 4.79 4.07
C MET A 24 12.46 6.29 3.93
N GLU A 25 13.49 7.12 4.07
CA GLU A 25 13.39 8.57 3.89
C GLU A 25 12.93 8.90 2.47
N TYR A 26 13.52 8.28 1.45
CA TYR A 26 13.11 8.49 0.07
C TYR A 26 11.64 8.10 -0.15
N PHE A 27 11.20 6.98 0.43
CA PHE A 27 9.80 6.59 0.38
C PHE A 27 8.88 7.63 1.02
N GLN A 28 9.25 8.12 2.21
CA GLN A 28 8.44 9.08 2.97
C GLN A 28 8.33 10.44 2.28
N VAL A 29 9.43 10.94 1.73
CA VAL A 29 9.52 12.28 1.13
C VAL A 29 9.02 12.31 -0.32
N VAL A 30 9.22 11.22 -1.07
CA VAL A 30 8.93 11.17 -2.51
C VAL A 30 7.76 10.23 -2.79
N CYS A 31 7.94 8.93 -2.53
CA CYS A 31 7.00 7.91 -3.02
C CYS A 31 5.60 8.03 -2.40
N ALA A 32 5.48 8.40 -1.12
CA ALA A 32 4.19 8.56 -0.46
C ALA A 32 3.31 9.63 -1.12
N GLY A 33 3.92 10.75 -1.53
CA GLY A 33 3.25 11.83 -2.28
C GLY A 33 2.85 11.38 -3.69
N GLU A 34 3.71 10.61 -4.37
CA GLU A 34 3.40 10.05 -5.70
C GLU A 34 2.14 9.16 -5.68
N PHE A 35 1.94 8.35 -4.64
CA PHE A 35 0.72 7.55 -4.50
C PHE A 35 -0.54 8.41 -4.37
N SER A 36 -0.50 9.49 -3.60
CA SER A 36 -1.65 10.41 -3.48
C SER A 36 -2.01 11.06 -4.79
N LEU A 37 -1.00 11.48 -5.56
CA LEU A 37 -1.19 12.07 -6.88
C LEU A 37 -1.71 11.03 -7.87
N PHE A 38 -1.12 9.83 -7.88
CA PHE A 38 -1.50 8.73 -8.76
C PHE A 38 -2.96 8.30 -8.57
N PHE A 39 -3.42 8.21 -7.32
CA PHE A 39 -4.81 7.83 -7.03
C PHE A 39 -5.78 9.03 -7.04
N GLU A 40 -5.29 10.26 -7.11
CA GLU A 40 -6.06 11.49 -6.89
C GLU A 40 -6.80 11.50 -5.54
N ILE A 41 -6.18 10.91 -4.52
CA ILE A 41 -6.75 10.77 -3.18
C ILE A 41 -5.72 11.28 -2.16
N PRO A 42 -5.85 12.53 -1.68
CA PRO A 42 -4.87 13.14 -0.77
C PRO A 42 -4.65 12.38 0.55
N ALA A 43 -5.66 11.62 1.00
CA ALA A 43 -5.57 10.85 2.23
C ALA A 43 -4.54 9.70 2.15
N TRP A 44 -4.16 9.26 0.94
CA TRP A 44 -3.31 8.07 0.76
C TRP A 44 -1.90 8.23 1.30
N GLU A 45 -1.30 9.42 1.17
CA GLU A 45 0.01 9.73 1.72
C GLU A 45 0.01 9.52 3.23
N THR A 46 -0.97 10.10 3.94
CA THR A 46 -1.09 9.92 5.39
C THR A 46 -1.35 8.47 5.77
N ILE A 47 -2.22 7.76 5.04
CA ILE A 47 -2.54 6.35 5.30
C ILE A 47 -1.31 5.47 5.19
N ILE A 48 -0.55 5.61 4.10
CA ILE A 48 0.65 4.83 3.86
C ILE A 48 1.72 5.16 4.91
N LEU A 49 1.99 6.45 5.15
CA LEU A 49 3.01 6.88 6.13
C LEU A 49 2.70 6.37 7.54
N GLN A 50 1.45 6.45 7.99
CA GLN A 50 1.06 5.89 9.29
C GLN A 50 1.12 4.36 9.28
N GLY A 51 0.75 3.75 8.16
CA GLY A 51 0.82 2.30 7.96
C GLY A 51 2.22 1.73 8.12
N THR A 52 3.26 2.39 7.59
CA THR A 52 4.66 1.93 7.70
C THR A 52 5.21 1.98 9.12
N LEU A 53 4.59 2.77 10.01
CA LEU A 53 4.97 2.85 11.43
C LEU A 53 4.32 1.74 12.26
N ILE A 54 3.16 1.24 11.85
CA ILE A 54 2.32 0.32 12.64
C ILE A 54 2.40 -1.11 12.13
N GLU A 55 2.43 -1.30 10.81
CA GLU A 55 2.29 -2.61 10.17
C GLU A 55 3.63 -3.03 9.51
N PRO A 56 4.31 -4.07 10.02
CA PRO A 56 5.61 -4.51 9.50
C PRO A 56 5.62 -4.84 8.01
N ALA A 57 4.51 -5.36 7.48
CA ALA A 57 4.35 -5.63 6.07
C ALA A 57 4.45 -4.35 5.22
N LEU A 58 3.83 -3.26 5.66
CA LEU A 58 3.89 -1.96 4.98
C LEU A 58 5.27 -1.33 5.13
N HIS A 59 5.90 -1.47 6.29
CA HIS A 59 7.25 -1.01 6.54
C HIS A 59 8.25 -1.60 5.53
N HIS A 60 8.25 -2.92 5.38
CA HIS A 60 9.16 -3.59 4.46
C HIS A 60 8.79 -3.34 2.98
N ALA A 61 7.50 -3.22 2.65
CA ALA A 61 7.09 -2.81 1.31
C ALA A 61 7.62 -1.41 0.96
N ALA A 62 7.54 -0.46 1.92
CA ALA A 62 8.05 0.89 1.75
C ALA A 62 9.56 0.94 1.51
N LEU A 63 10.35 0.16 2.27
CA LEU A 63 11.79 0.02 2.03
C LEU A 63 12.10 -0.49 0.63
N ALA A 64 11.39 -1.52 0.17
CA ALA A 64 11.56 -2.08 -1.16
C ALA A 64 11.24 -1.06 -2.26
N ILE A 65 10.14 -0.31 -2.10
CA ILE A 65 9.73 0.75 -3.03
C ILE A 65 10.76 1.88 -3.03
N GLY A 66 11.15 2.39 -1.86
CA GLY A 66 12.12 3.47 -1.74
C GLY A 66 13.45 3.12 -2.42
N ALA A 67 13.96 1.90 -2.24
CA ALA A 67 15.16 1.43 -2.90
C ALA A 67 15.02 1.35 -4.43
N LEU A 68 13.94 0.74 -4.93
CA LEU A 68 13.71 0.61 -6.36
C LEU A 68 13.50 1.98 -7.04
N THR A 69 12.66 2.82 -6.46
CA THR A 69 12.33 4.14 -7.02
C THR A 69 13.53 5.08 -7.01
N SER A 70 14.27 5.16 -5.89
CA SER A 70 15.48 5.99 -5.81
C SER A 70 16.54 5.55 -6.83
N SER A 71 16.80 4.25 -6.97
CA SER A 71 17.74 3.73 -7.98
C SER A 71 17.29 3.92 -9.42
N ARG A 72 15.98 4.08 -9.67
CA ARG A 72 15.43 4.32 -10.99
C ARG A 72 15.52 5.80 -11.40
N TYR A 73 15.30 6.72 -10.46
CA TYR A 73 15.39 8.16 -10.73
C TYR A 73 16.81 8.71 -10.63
N HIS A 74 17.66 8.08 -9.83
CA HIS A 74 19.02 8.55 -9.53
C HIS A 74 20.03 7.38 -9.54
N PRO A 75 20.21 6.71 -10.70
CA PRO A 75 21.10 5.56 -10.83
C PRO A 75 22.59 5.88 -10.57
N GLU A 76 22.98 7.16 -10.65
CA GLU A 76 24.31 7.66 -10.33
C GLU A 76 24.63 7.67 -8.83
N ILE A 77 23.60 7.69 -7.98
CA ILE A 77 23.71 7.66 -6.52
C ILE A 77 23.47 6.23 -6.01
N TRP A 78 22.41 5.57 -6.50
CA TRP A 78 21.99 4.25 -6.04
C TRP A 78 22.11 3.21 -7.15
N GLN A 79 23.01 2.24 -6.94
CA GLN A 79 23.24 1.18 -7.91
C GLN A 79 22.03 0.25 -8.03
N THR A 80 21.47 0.15 -9.24
CA THR A 80 20.26 -0.64 -9.52
C THR A 80 20.36 -2.11 -9.08
N ALA A 81 21.49 -2.78 -9.31
CA ALA A 81 21.65 -4.18 -8.93
C ALA A 81 21.56 -4.39 -7.39
N SER A 82 22.18 -3.49 -6.61
CA SER A 82 22.11 -3.54 -5.15
C SER A 82 20.70 -3.22 -4.65
N ALA A 83 20.04 -2.22 -5.24
CA ALA A 83 18.67 -1.86 -4.92
C ALA A 83 17.68 -3.01 -5.20
N ILE A 84 17.85 -3.77 -6.29
CA ILE A 84 17.03 -4.95 -6.60
C ILE A 84 17.22 -6.06 -5.56
N VAL A 85 18.47 -6.35 -5.15
CA VAL A 85 18.72 -7.37 -4.11
C VAL A 85 18.11 -6.97 -2.78
N PHE A 86 18.29 -5.71 -2.38
CA PHE A 86 17.69 -5.15 -1.18
C PHE A 86 16.16 -5.21 -1.22
N SER A 87 15.56 -4.80 -2.34
CA SER A 87 14.11 -4.77 -2.50
C SER A 87 13.49 -6.15 -2.49
N ILE A 88 14.11 -7.15 -3.13
CA ILE A 88 13.63 -8.54 -3.09
C ILE A 88 13.64 -9.08 -1.65
N ARG A 89 14.68 -8.77 -0.87
CA ARG A 89 14.76 -9.17 0.54
C ARG A 89 13.60 -8.58 1.35
N HIS A 90 13.40 -7.27 1.28
CA HIS A 90 12.34 -6.60 2.03
C HIS A 90 10.95 -6.96 1.53
N TYR A 91 10.77 -7.12 0.24
CA TYR A 91 9.52 -7.60 -0.32
C TYR A 91 9.16 -9.00 0.18
N GLY A 92 10.14 -9.91 0.25
CA GLY A 92 9.96 -11.23 0.86
C GLY A 92 9.55 -11.18 2.33
N LEU A 93 10.14 -10.27 3.12
CA LEU A 93 9.75 -10.04 4.52
C LEU A 93 8.32 -9.47 4.62
N ALA A 94 7.96 -8.54 3.75
CA ALA A 94 6.63 -7.94 3.71
C ALA A 94 5.53 -9.00 3.48
N ILE A 95 5.78 -9.94 2.54
CA ILE A 95 4.86 -11.06 2.28
C ILE A 95 4.73 -11.96 3.52
N GLN A 96 5.84 -12.30 4.18
CA GLN A 96 5.81 -13.13 5.39
C GLN A 96 5.05 -12.47 6.53
N ASP A 97 5.27 -11.18 6.74
CA ASP A 97 4.57 -10.40 7.78
C ASP A 97 3.08 -10.27 7.49
N LEU A 98 2.71 -10.03 6.23
CA LEU A 98 1.31 -10.03 5.81
C LEU A 98 0.66 -11.38 6.12
N HIS A 99 1.28 -12.49 5.69
CA HIS A 99 0.74 -13.83 5.95
C HIS A 99 0.52 -14.11 7.44
N ARG A 100 1.44 -13.67 8.31
CA ARG A 100 1.28 -13.82 9.77
C ARG A 100 0.15 -12.95 10.33
N ARG A 101 -0.07 -11.79 9.74
CA ARG A 101 -1.06 -10.79 10.16
C ARG A 101 -2.48 -11.11 9.70
N LEU A 102 -2.63 -11.95 8.67
CA LEU A 102 -3.91 -12.41 8.14
C LEU A 102 -4.61 -13.34 9.15
N ASN A 103 -5.69 -12.82 9.74
CA ASN A 103 -6.54 -13.56 10.69
C ASN A 103 -8.03 -13.52 10.29
N GLY A 104 -8.33 -13.02 9.10
CA GLY A 104 -9.69 -12.86 8.62
C GLY A 104 -10.47 -11.76 9.35
N SER A 105 -9.86 -10.87 10.12
CA SER A 105 -10.55 -9.66 10.60
C SER A 105 -10.67 -8.60 9.49
N SER A 106 -11.63 -7.67 9.58
CA SER A 106 -11.72 -6.55 8.63
C SER A 106 -10.42 -5.76 8.54
N SER A 107 -9.74 -5.53 9.67
CA SER A 107 -8.44 -4.84 9.69
C SER A 107 -7.36 -5.60 8.90
N SER A 108 -7.34 -6.93 8.99
CA SER A 108 -6.37 -7.74 8.23
C SER A 108 -6.70 -7.77 6.73
N LEU A 109 -7.98 -7.70 6.35
CA LEU A 109 -8.39 -7.60 4.94
C LEU A 109 -8.06 -6.21 4.38
N GLU A 110 -8.33 -5.14 5.14
CA GLU A 110 -7.92 -3.78 4.78
C GLU A 110 -6.41 -3.70 4.54
N LEU A 111 -5.60 -4.23 5.47
CA LEU A 111 -4.16 -4.32 5.32
C LEU A 111 -3.77 -5.09 4.04
N ALA A 112 -4.42 -6.24 3.79
CA ALA A 112 -4.14 -7.05 2.61
C ALA A 112 -4.40 -6.29 1.31
N ILE A 113 -5.46 -5.48 1.25
CA ILE A 113 -5.76 -4.61 0.11
C ILE A 113 -4.66 -3.55 -0.05
N VAL A 114 -4.26 -2.86 1.02
CA VAL A 114 -3.17 -1.87 0.96
C VAL A 114 -1.86 -2.52 0.50
N THR A 115 -1.47 -3.66 1.07
CA THR A 115 -0.26 -4.38 0.64
C THR A 115 -0.37 -4.84 -0.81
N SER A 116 -1.54 -5.22 -1.30
CA SER A 116 -1.70 -5.62 -2.71
C SER A 116 -1.38 -4.47 -3.66
N ILE A 117 -1.76 -3.24 -3.31
CA ILE A 117 -1.43 -2.03 -4.07
C ILE A 117 0.09 -1.80 -4.08
N LEU A 118 0.73 -1.84 -2.91
CA LEU A 118 2.18 -1.64 -2.79
C LEU A 118 2.96 -2.76 -3.51
N PHE A 119 2.51 -4.01 -3.41
CA PHE A 119 3.14 -5.16 -4.06
C PHE A 119 2.98 -5.07 -5.58
N SER A 120 1.82 -4.65 -6.09
CA SER A 120 1.66 -4.33 -7.52
C SER A 120 2.69 -3.28 -7.97
N TYR A 121 2.97 -2.26 -7.16
CA TYR A 121 3.96 -1.25 -7.51
C TYR A 121 5.41 -1.80 -7.49
N ILE A 122 5.76 -2.64 -6.50
CA ILE A 122 7.05 -3.34 -6.47
C ILE A 122 7.23 -4.19 -7.73
N GLU A 123 6.24 -5.01 -8.08
CA GLU A 123 6.30 -5.87 -9.28
C GLU A 123 6.39 -5.03 -10.57
N PHE A 124 5.74 -3.86 -10.61
CA PHE A 124 5.87 -2.92 -11.72
C PHE A 124 7.29 -2.34 -11.83
N LEU A 125 7.89 -1.94 -10.71
CA LEU A 125 9.26 -1.44 -10.67
C LEU A 125 10.28 -2.52 -11.06
N LEU A 126 9.98 -3.79 -10.76
CA LEU A 126 10.77 -4.95 -11.16
C LEU A 126 10.50 -5.43 -12.61
N GLY A 127 9.46 -4.91 -13.27
CA GLY A 127 9.11 -5.27 -14.65
C GLY A 127 8.32 -6.58 -14.81
N PHE A 128 7.63 -7.06 -13.77
CA PHE A 128 6.86 -8.30 -13.78
C PHE A 128 5.35 -8.07 -13.99
N ASP A 129 4.94 -7.68 -15.20
CA ASP A 129 3.56 -7.31 -15.54
C ASP A 129 2.50 -8.36 -15.16
N SER A 130 2.80 -9.65 -15.27
CA SER A 130 1.88 -10.72 -14.89
C SER A 130 1.61 -10.76 -13.38
N ARG A 131 2.61 -10.41 -12.57
CA ARG A 131 2.49 -10.35 -11.11
C ARG A 131 1.81 -9.07 -10.65
N VAL A 132 2.01 -7.95 -11.35
CA VAL A 132 1.21 -6.72 -11.14
C VAL A 132 -0.28 -7.05 -11.21
N LYS A 133 -0.71 -7.74 -12.29
CA LYS A 133 -2.10 -8.16 -12.48
C LYS A 133 -2.58 -9.12 -11.39
N MET A 134 -1.74 -10.07 -10.98
CA MET A 134 -2.07 -11.00 -9.91
C MET A 134 -2.38 -10.27 -8.59
N HIS A 135 -1.56 -9.30 -8.19
CA HIS A 135 -1.81 -8.52 -6.97
C HIS A 135 -3.06 -7.66 -7.07
N ILE A 136 -3.33 -7.03 -8.22
CA ILE A 136 -4.57 -6.26 -8.44
C ILE A 136 -5.79 -7.17 -8.31
N GLN A 137 -5.77 -8.35 -8.94
CA GLN A 137 -6.87 -9.31 -8.87
C GLN A 137 -7.11 -9.80 -7.44
N ALA A 138 -6.04 -10.12 -6.71
CA ALA A 138 -6.13 -10.50 -5.30
C ALA A 138 -6.73 -9.37 -4.44
N GLY A 139 -6.28 -8.13 -4.63
CA GLY A 139 -6.82 -6.95 -3.95
C GLY A 139 -8.32 -6.75 -4.21
N CYS A 140 -8.75 -6.86 -5.48
CA CYS A 140 -10.15 -6.74 -5.87
C CYS A 140 -11.02 -7.86 -5.26
N ALA A 141 -10.53 -9.09 -5.24
CA ALA A 141 -11.24 -10.21 -4.62
C ALA A 141 -11.43 -9.99 -3.11
N ILE A 142 -10.38 -9.54 -2.41
CA ILE A 142 -10.43 -9.25 -0.97
C ILE A 142 -11.33 -8.04 -0.68
N LEU A 143 -11.32 -7.02 -1.53
CA LEU A 143 -12.25 -5.87 -1.42
C LEU A 143 -13.71 -6.33 -1.55
N GLY A 144 -13.99 -7.26 -2.45
CA GLY A 144 -15.31 -7.90 -2.58
C GLY A 144 -15.74 -8.60 -1.29
N GLU A 145 -14.87 -9.40 -0.69
CA GLU A 145 -15.13 -10.06 0.60
C GLU A 145 -15.37 -9.04 1.73
N LEU A 146 -14.57 -7.96 1.77
CA LEU A 146 -14.74 -6.88 2.75
C LEU A 146 -16.09 -6.18 2.58
N SER A 147 -16.56 -5.99 1.35
CA SER A 147 -17.85 -5.40 1.02
C SER A 147 -19.03 -6.23 1.55
N ILE A 148 -18.97 -7.56 1.39
CA ILE A 148 -20.00 -8.50 1.88
C ILE A 148 -20.09 -8.42 3.40
N ARG A 149 -18.94 -8.44 4.09
CA ARG A 149 -18.90 -8.32 5.56
C ARG A 149 -19.41 -6.99 6.06
N ARG A 150 -19.10 -5.92 5.34
CA ARG A 150 -19.64 -4.58 5.63
C ARG A 150 -21.15 -4.59 5.51
N TYR A 151 -21.70 -5.09 4.41
CA TYR A 151 -23.15 -5.19 4.20
C TYR A 151 -23.84 -5.97 5.33
N GLN A 152 -23.31 -7.13 5.71
CA GLN A 152 -23.86 -7.94 6.81
C GLN A 152 -23.89 -7.16 8.15
N ARG A 153 -22.83 -6.42 8.48
CA ARG A 153 -22.80 -5.60 9.71
C ARG A 153 -23.78 -4.43 9.66
N LEU A 154 -23.96 -3.81 8.50
CA LEU A 154 -24.92 -2.71 8.34
C LEU A 154 -26.35 -3.19 8.57
N VAL A 155 -26.72 -4.34 8.01
CA VAL A 155 -28.05 -4.96 8.21
C VAL A 155 -28.32 -5.30 9.68
N VAL A 156 -27.29 -5.74 10.43
CA VAL A 156 -27.42 -6.00 11.87
C VAL A 156 -27.49 -4.69 12.67
N SER A 157 -26.74 -3.66 12.28
CA SER A 157 -26.66 -2.39 13.00
C SER A 157 -27.90 -1.51 12.81
N THR A 158 -28.57 -1.57 11.66
CA THR A 158 -29.87 -0.91 11.45
C THR A 158 -30.96 -1.46 12.37
N GLN A 159 -30.83 -2.70 12.84
CA GLN A 159 -31.71 -3.28 13.87
C GLN A 159 -31.33 -2.84 15.30
N ALA A 160 -30.10 -2.36 15.52
CA ALA A 160 -29.54 -2.02 16.83
C ALA A 160 -29.28 -0.50 17.06
N GLY A 161 -29.65 0.38 16.13
CA GLY A 161 -29.68 1.84 16.32
C GLY A 161 -28.33 2.59 16.40
N SER A 162 -27.21 2.00 15.97
CA SER A 162 -25.87 2.62 16.13
C SER A 162 -25.34 3.28 14.84
N SER A 163 -25.39 4.63 14.77
CA SER A 163 -25.04 5.41 13.55
C SER A 163 -23.54 5.78 13.39
N CYS A 164 -22.79 5.96 14.48
CA CYS A 164 -21.41 6.49 14.43
C CYS A 164 -20.37 5.52 13.80
N LEU A 165 -20.44 4.23 14.14
CA LEU A 165 -19.51 3.21 13.63
C LEU A 165 -19.66 2.98 12.12
N VAL A 166 -20.87 3.17 11.60
CA VAL A 166 -21.22 3.01 10.18
C VAL A 166 -20.47 4.00 9.29
N GLY A 167 -20.30 5.24 9.75
CA GLY A 167 -19.62 6.33 9.03
C GLY A 167 -18.13 6.06 8.83
N SER A 168 -17.40 5.75 9.91
CA SER A 168 -15.93 5.50 9.85
C SER A 168 -15.57 4.28 8.98
N LEU A 169 -16.38 3.22 9.04
CA LEU A 169 -16.23 2.05 8.18
C LEU A 169 -16.55 2.36 6.71
N SER A 170 -17.37 3.37 6.42
CA SER A 170 -17.65 3.79 5.04
C SER A 170 -16.42 4.42 4.45
N THR A 171 -15.88 5.44 5.13
CA THR A 171 -14.77 6.24 4.62
C THR A 171 -13.54 5.38 4.30
N ARG A 172 -13.18 4.41 5.14
CA ARG A 172 -12.02 3.54 4.85
C ARG A 172 -12.25 2.60 3.67
N TYR A 173 -13.42 1.98 3.58
CA TYR A 173 -13.76 1.12 2.46
C TYR A 173 -13.78 1.92 1.15
N ASP A 174 -14.39 3.11 1.16
CA ASP A 174 -14.53 3.97 0.00
C ASP A 174 -13.15 4.37 -0.54
N LEU A 175 -12.20 4.73 0.34
CA LEU A 175 -10.82 5.05 -0.05
C LEU A 175 -10.07 3.87 -0.68
N LEU A 176 -10.21 2.66 -0.10
CA LEU A 176 -9.60 1.45 -0.65
C LEU A 176 -10.22 1.07 -2.00
N ALA A 177 -11.54 1.18 -2.12
CA ALA A 177 -12.25 0.90 -3.36
C ALA A 177 -11.87 1.87 -4.47
N SER A 178 -11.78 3.17 -4.17
CA SER A 178 -11.33 4.18 -5.12
C SER A 178 -9.90 3.93 -5.59
N ALA A 179 -8.97 3.60 -4.70
CA ALA A 179 -7.59 3.29 -5.10
C ALA A 179 -7.48 2.04 -5.95
N MET A 180 -8.17 0.95 -5.59
CA MET A 180 -8.19 -0.27 -6.41
C MET A 180 -8.80 -0.04 -7.79
N PHE A 181 -9.86 0.79 -7.86
CA PHE A 181 -10.47 1.18 -9.13
C PHE A 181 -9.48 1.97 -10.00
N GLN A 182 -8.84 3.00 -9.44
CA GLN A 182 -7.85 3.83 -10.15
C GLN A 182 -6.66 3.00 -10.62
N LEU A 183 -6.10 2.14 -9.75
CA LEU A 183 -5.01 1.24 -10.09
C LEU A 183 -5.39 0.33 -11.27
N THR A 184 -6.57 -0.28 -11.22
CA THR A 184 -7.07 -1.16 -12.28
C THR A 184 -7.23 -0.41 -13.60
N ALA A 185 -7.82 0.79 -13.57
CA ALA A 185 -8.02 1.63 -14.74
C ALA A 185 -6.68 1.99 -15.39
N GLN A 186 -5.72 2.46 -14.60
CA GLN A 186 -4.43 2.92 -15.11
C GLN A 186 -3.57 1.78 -15.66
N VAL A 187 -3.54 0.61 -15.00
CA VAL A 187 -2.84 -0.58 -15.53
C VAL A 187 -3.46 -1.03 -16.86
N ASN A 188 -4.78 -1.00 -16.99
CA ASN A 188 -5.45 -1.34 -18.25
C ASN A 188 -5.12 -0.34 -19.37
N CYS A 189 -5.09 0.96 -19.06
CA CYS A 189 -4.66 2.00 -20.01
C CYS A 189 -3.21 1.80 -20.45
N TYR A 190 -2.31 1.51 -19.51
CA TYR A 190 -0.90 1.20 -19.81
C TYR A 190 -0.78 0.00 -20.74
N VAL A 191 -1.44 -1.12 -20.43
CA VAL A 191 -1.43 -2.33 -21.28
C VAL A 191 -1.99 -2.03 -22.69
N ALA A 192 -3.07 -1.27 -22.79
CA ALA A 192 -3.64 -0.88 -24.08
C ALA A 192 -2.65 -0.03 -24.92
N SER A 193 -1.94 0.91 -24.30
CA SER A 193 -0.92 1.72 -24.97
C SER A 193 0.26 0.88 -25.49
N GLN A 194 0.69 -0.12 -24.73
CA GLN A 194 1.78 -1.02 -25.12
C GLN A 194 1.42 -1.96 -26.28
N LEU A 195 0.14 -2.31 -26.42
CA LEU A 195 -0.35 -3.10 -27.56
C LEU A 195 -0.47 -2.25 -28.83
N ASN A 196 -0.92 -0.99 -28.69
CA ASN A 196 -1.05 -0.07 -29.83
C ASN A 196 0.31 0.42 -30.36
N GLY A 197 1.35 0.49 -29.52
CA GLY A 197 2.70 0.89 -29.95
C GLY A 197 3.53 -0.21 -30.63
N LYS A 198 2.98 -1.41 -30.84
CA LYS A 198 3.64 -2.56 -31.48
C LYS A 198 3.12 -2.87 -32.90
N ASN A 199 2.25 -2.03 -33.45
CA ASN A 199 1.76 -2.07 -34.83
C ASN A 199 2.44 -0.99 -35.68
#